data_AF-A0A2U2AKX0-F1
#
_entry.id   AF-A0A2U2AKX0-F1
#
_cell.length_a   1.000
_cell.length_b   1.000
_cell.length_c   1.000
_cell.angle_alpha   90.00
_cell.angle_beta   90.00
_cell.angle_gamma   90.00
#
_symmetry.space_group_name_H-M   'P 1'
#
loop_
_entity.id
_entity.type
_entity.pdbx_description
1 polymer ?
#
loop_
_entity_poly.entity_id
_entity_poly.type
_entity_poly.pdbx_seq_one_letter_code
_entity_poly.pdbx_strand_id
1 'polypeptide(L)'
;MVQNQQSDKFTFSLLTILASLSLLTIVVVLVISFVKFISNNTDINGKPFNDRELVAERLTPYGRVNTGNLVSDVVKAKAPQDVYAALCASCHDTGLNDAPLTGDNAAWATRFSERGLDGLHTSAIKGRNLMPAKGGDPRLTDEEVMNTVDFMLAKSGIEVASNDPAEDIVAEESATEAEVGEPEVKAVETEDAELVEKEAIEQEAVEAAEAEKKE
;
A
#
# COMPACT_ATOMS: atom_id res chain seq x y z
N MET A 1 59.20 -78.08 31.01
CA MET A 1 57.74 -78.00 30.79
C MET A 1 57.15 -76.67 31.32
N VAL A 2 57.68 -75.51 30.89
CA VAL A 2 57.20 -74.18 31.38
C VAL A 2 56.60 -73.32 30.26
N GLN A 3 56.85 -73.67 28.99
CA GLN A 3 56.39 -72.90 27.82
C GLN A 3 54.89 -73.07 27.51
N ASN A 4 54.23 -74.14 27.98
CA ASN A 4 52.81 -74.43 27.67
C ASN A 4 51.81 -73.68 28.57
N GLN A 5 52.22 -73.13 29.70
CA GLN A 5 51.32 -72.44 30.65
C GLN A 5 51.15 -70.94 30.36
N GLN A 6 52.06 -70.36 29.58
CA GLN A 6 52.00 -68.95 29.21
C GLN A 6 51.12 -68.75 27.98
N SER A 7 51.27 -69.60 26.95
CA SER A 7 50.47 -69.56 25.71
C SER A 7 48.97 -69.64 25.96
N ASP A 8 48.53 -70.53 26.85
CA ASP A 8 47.10 -70.77 27.11
C ASP A 8 46.41 -69.56 27.75
N LYS A 9 47.14 -68.77 28.55
CA LYS A 9 46.64 -67.53 29.17
C LYS A 9 46.55 -66.39 28.16
N PHE A 10 47.53 -66.28 27.26
CA PHE A 10 47.52 -65.29 26.18
C PHE A 10 46.42 -65.59 25.15
N THR A 11 46.24 -66.85 24.76
CA THR A 11 45.17 -67.24 23.83
C THR A 11 43.79 -67.08 24.46
N PHE A 12 43.62 -67.39 25.76
CA PHE A 12 42.36 -67.16 26.46
C PHE A 12 42.03 -65.66 26.58
N SER A 13 42.99 -64.82 26.95
CA SER A 13 42.81 -63.36 27.02
C SER A 13 42.52 -62.73 25.65
N LEU A 14 43.22 -63.19 24.60
CA LEU A 14 42.94 -62.76 23.22
C LEU A 14 41.52 -63.17 22.78
N LEU A 15 41.09 -64.39 23.12
CA LEU A 15 39.78 -64.91 22.74
C LEU A 15 38.64 -64.19 23.48
N THR A 16 38.82 -63.82 24.75
CA THR A 16 37.82 -63.02 25.49
C THR A 16 37.73 -61.58 25.00
N ILE A 17 38.85 -60.96 24.60
CA ILE A 17 38.86 -59.62 23.99
C ILE A 17 38.18 -59.65 22.61
N LEU A 18 38.44 -60.66 21.79
CA LEU A 18 37.78 -60.81 20.48
C LEU A 18 36.28 -61.12 20.65
N ALA A 19 35.90 -61.91 21.65
CA ALA A 19 34.51 -62.20 21.95
C ALA A 19 33.75 -60.96 22.48
N SER A 20 34.37 -60.15 23.33
CA SER A 20 33.77 -58.91 23.83
C SER A 20 33.64 -57.85 22.74
N LEU A 21 34.64 -57.74 21.85
CA LEU A 21 34.57 -56.86 20.69
C LEU A 21 33.48 -57.32 19.70
N SER A 22 33.39 -58.62 19.44
CA SER A 22 32.31 -59.20 18.61
C SER A 22 30.94 -58.91 19.21
N LEU A 23 30.76 -59.15 20.52
CA LEU A 23 29.52 -58.83 21.22
C LEU A 23 29.19 -57.33 21.15
N LEU A 24 30.17 -56.45 21.34
CA LEU A 24 30.00 -55.00 21.23
C LEU A 24 29.55 -54.62 19.81
N THR A 25 30.18 -55.16 18.77
CA THR A 25 29.80 -54.88 17.38
C THR A 25 28.39 -55.36 17.07
N ILE A 26 28.00 -56.53 17.55
CA ILE A 26 26.64 -57.06 17.39
C ILE A 26 25.63 -56.14 18.08
N VAL A 27 25.91 -55.71 19.32
CA VAL A 27 25.02 -54.78 20.05
C VAL A 27 24.89 -53.45 19.31
N VAL A 28 25.98 -52.88 18.80
CA VAL A 28 25.94 -51.64 18.00
C VAL A 28 25.12 -51.83 16.73
N VAL A 29 25.30 -52.93 16.01
CA VAL A 29 24.51 -53.26 14.81
C VAL A 29 23.03 -53.44 15.15
N LEU A 30 22.71 -54.09 16.28
CA LEU A 30 21.33 -54.26 16.74
C LEU A 30 20.69 -52.92 17.12
N VAL A 31 21.42 -52.03 17.79
CA VAL A 31 20.92 -50.68 18.11
C VAL A 31 20.68 -49.87 16.84
N ILE A 32 21.61 -49.88 15.88
CA ILE A 32 21.45 -49.18 14.59
C ILE A 32 20.27 -49.76 13.80
N SER A 33 20.13 -51.09 13.79
CA SER A 33 19.01 -51.79 13.15
C SER A 33 17.68 -51.44 13.82
N PHE A 34 17.65 -51.38 15.16
CA PHE A 34 16.46 -51.03 15.93
C PHE A 34 16.05 -49.57 15.73
N VAL A 35 17.00 -48.64 15.69
CA VAL A 35 16.73 -47.23 15.34
C VAL A 35 16.14 -47.14 13.94
N LYS A 36 16.74 -47.84 12.95
CA LYS A 36 16.17 -47.91 11.59
C LYS A 36 14.78 -48.54 11.57
N PHE A 37 14.53 -49.58 12.36
CA PHE A 37 13.22 -50.24 12.45
C PHE A 37 12.16 -49.32 13.06
N ILE A 38 12.50 -48.61 14.15
CA ILE A 38 11.60 -47.59 14.72
C ILE A 38 11.35 -46.51 13.68
N SER A 39 12.38 -45.93 13.07
CA SER A 39 12.21 -44.88 12.05
C SER A 39 11.35 -45.34 10.87
N ASN A 40 11.59 -46.54 10.34
CA ASN A 40 10.81 -47.12 9.24
C ASN A 40 9.35 -47.40 9.62
N ASN A 41 9.08 -47.74 10.89
CA ASN A 41 7.73 -48.04 11.38
C ASN A 41 7.04 -46.81 12.01
N THR A 42 7.73 -45.67 12.14
CA THR A 42 7.22 -44.40 12.67
C THR A 42 7.11 -43.32 11.59
N ASP A 43 7.16 -43.69 10.32
CA ASP A 43 6.67 -42.86 9.21
C ASP A 43 5.12 -42.78 9.25
N ILE A 44 4.61 -42.16 10.32
CA ILE A 44 3.27 -41.59 10.38
C ILE A 44 3.25 -40.33 9.52
N ASN A 45 3.29 -40.55 8.20
CA ASN A 45 2.92 -39.66 7.08
C ASN A 45 2.77 -38.17 7.42
N GLY A 46 3.88 -37.51 7.74
CA GLY A 46 3.90 -36.09 8.00
C GLY A 46 5.32 -35.58 8.08
N LYS A 47 5.86 -35.15 6.94
CA LYS A 47 7.06 -34.30 6.91
C LYS A 47 6.80 -33.10 7.85
N PRO A 48 7.67 -32.88 8.85
CA PRO A 48 7.32 -32.08 10.01
C PRO A 48 7.13 -30.61 9.61
N PHE A 49 6.27 -29.86 10.33
CA PHE A 49 5.86 -28.49 9.98
C PHE A 49 7.01 -27.48 9.82
N ASN A 50 8.19 -27.81 10.32
CA ASN A 50 9.43 -27.04 10.22
C ASN A 50 10.28 -27.39 8.99
N ASP A 51 9.79 -28.25 8.10
CA ASP A 51 10.38 -28.47 6.80
C ASP A 51 10.19 -27.21 5.94
N ARG A 52 11.26 -26.41 5.87
CA ARG A 52 11.28 -25.10 5.21
C ARG A 52 10.96 -25.21 3.72
N GLU A 53 11.18 -26.37 3.12
CA GLU A 53 10.91 -26.62 1.70
C GLU A 53 9.41 -26.66 1.42
N LEU A 54 8.63 -27.28 2.30
CA LEU A 54 7.17 -27.37 2.17
C LEU A 54 6.45 -26.09 2.54
N VAL A 55 7.10 -25.26 3.35
CA VAL A 55 6.64 -23.91 3.65
C VAL A 55 6.87 -23.04 2.41
N ALA A 56 8.04 -23.15 1.78
CA ALA A 56 8.34 -22.42 0.55
C ALA A 56 7.41 -22.83 -0.61
N GLU A 57 7.12 -24.12 -0.76
CA GLU A 57 6.21 -24.60 -1.81
C GLU A 57 4.78 -24.06 -1.64
N ARG A 58 4.28 -23.96 -0.40
CA ARG A 58 2.95 -23.38 -0.10
C ARG A 58 2.89 -21.86 -0.17
N LEU A 59 4.03 -21.18 -0.05
CA LEU A 59 4.14 -19.73 -0.21
C LEU A 59 4.42 -19.32 -1.66
N THR A 60 4.44 -20.26 -2.61
CA THR A 60 4.51 -19.90 -4.02
C THR A 60 3.28 -19.06 -4.40
N PRO A 61 3.48 -17.81 -4.85
CA PRO A 61 2.35 -16.94 -5.17
C PRO A 61 1.68 -17.44 -6.44
N TYR A 62 0.36 -17.68 -6.38
CA TYR A 62 -0.44 -18.07 -7.54
C TYR A 62 -0.78 -16.89 -8.48
N GLY A 63 -0.32 -15.68 -8.17
CA GLY A 63 -0.51 -14.49 -8.98
C GLY A 63 0.35 -13.33 -8.48
N ARG A 64 0.78 -12.48 -9.41
CA ARG A 64 1.38 -11.18 -9.10
C ARG A 64 0.34 -10.11 -9.38
N VAL A 65 0.07 -9.24 -8.42
CA VAL A 65 -0.69 -8.02 -8.65
C VAL A 65 0.30 -6.89 -8.94
N ASN A 66 0.07 -6.14 -10.01
CA ASN A 66 0.84 -4.92 -10.28
C ASN A 66 0.32 -3.81 -9.37
N THR A 67 0.82 -3.74 -8.14
CA THR A 67 0.69 -2.51 -7.36
C THR A 67 1.71 -1.53 -7.94
N GLY A 68 1.23 -0.57 -8.73
CA GLY A 68 1.99 0.63 -9.05
C GLY A 68 2.44 1.34 -7.76
N ASN A 69 3.35 2.31 -7.91
CA ASN A 69 3.99 3.09 -6.84
C ASN A 69 3.19 3.18 -5.53
N LEU A 70 3.50 2.32 -4.56
CA LEU A 70 2.84 2.27 -3.24
C LEU A 70 3.31 3.38 -2.27
N VAL A 71 3.99 4.39 -2.81
CA VAL A 71 4.26 5.67 -2.14
C VAL A 71 3.64 6.80 -2.96
N SER A 72 2.32 6.77 -3.07
CA SER A 72 1.41 7.94 -3.18
C SER A 72 -0.02 7.49 -3.44
N ASP A 73 -0.51 6.50 -2.69
CA ASP A 73 -1.95 6.44 -2.42
C ASP A 73 -2.19 7.26 -1.15
N VAL A 74 -2.01 8.58 -1.28
CA VAL A 74 -2.97 9.46 -0.62
C VAL A 74 -4.30 8.89 -1.08
N VAL A 75 -5.03 8.23 -0.18
CA VAL A 75 -6.40 7.76 -0.45
C VAL A 75 -7.06 8.96 -1.12
N LYS A 76 -7.29 8.87 -2.43
CA LYS A 76 -7.74 10.03 -3.22
C LYS A 76 -8.94 10.57 -2.47
N ALA A 77 -8.78 11.78 -1.91
CA ALA A 77 -9.81 12.36 -1.08
C ALA A 77 -11.09 12.38 -1.91
N LYS A 78 -12.18 11.83 -1.37
CA LYS A 78 -13.45 11.85 -2.05
C LYS A 78 -13.82 13.30 -2.33
N ALA A 79 -14.42 13.55 -3.49
CA ALA A 79 -14.92 14.87 -3.79
C ALA A 79 -15.97 15.28 -2.73
N PRO A 80 -15.94 16.51 -2.22
CA PRO A 80 -16.82 16.94 -1.14
C PRO A 80 -18.31 16.84 -1.52
N GLN A 81 -18.64 17.00 -2.80
CA GLN A 81 -19.98 16.81 -3.35
C GLN A 81 -20.47 15.36 -3.20
N ASP A 82 -19.58 14.38 -3.39
CA ASP A 82 -19.91 12.96 -3.28
C ASP A 82 -20.15 12.56 -1.82
N VAL A 83 -19.30 13.03 -0.92
CA VAL A 83 -19.46 12.83 0.53
C VAL A 83 -20.76 13.47 1.01
N TYR A 84 -21.03 14.70 0.56
CA TYR A 84 -22.27 15.41 0.86
C TYR A 84 -23.49 14.60 0.40
N ALA A 85 -23.53 14.19 -0.86
CA ALA A 85 -24.65 13.45 -1.43
C ALA A 85 -24.87 12.09 -0.74
N ALA A 86 -23.80 11.39 -0.38
CA ALA A 86 -23.87 10.07 0.23
C ALA A 86 -24.28 10.09 1.71
N LEU A 87 -23.89 11.11 2.47
CA LEU A 87 -23.96 11.08 3.94
C LEU A 87 -24.62 12.32 4.58
N CYS A 88 -24.37 13.51 4.04
CA CYS A 88 -24.78 14.76 4.68
C CYS A 88 -26.18 15.21 4.23
N ALA A 89 -26.48 15.02 2.95
CA ALA A 89 -27.70 15.45 2.27
C ALA A 89 -28.98 14.94 2.97
N SER A 90 -28.98 13.70 3.47
CA SER A 90 -30.16 13.12 4.13
C SER A 90 -30.70 13.96 5.26
N CYS A 91 -29.82 14.66 5.99
CA CYS A 91 -30.20 15.55 7.09
C CYS A 91 -30.17 17.02 6.68
N HIS A 92 -29.17 17.44 5.91
CA HIS A 92 -28.95 18.85 5.60
C HIS A 92 -29.75 19.37 4.39
N ASP A 93 -30.35 18.52 3.57
CA ASP A 93 -31.34 18.96 2.56
C ASP A 93 -32.76 19.05 3.14
N THR A 94 -33.04 18.26 4.18
CA THR A 94 -34.39 18.13 4.75
C THR A 94 -34.59 18.89 6.06
N GLY A 95 -33.49 19.29 6.71
CA GLY A 95 -33.52 19.89 8.04
C GLY A 95 -33.85 18.87 9.14
N LEU A 96 -33.56 17.58 8.90
CA LEU A 96 -33.86 16.52 9.85
C LEU A 96 -33.20 16.80 11.21
N ASN A 97 -33.96 16.67 12.29
CA ASN A 97 -33.49 16.94 13.66
C ASN A 97 -32.91 18.34 13.85
N ASP A 98 -33.54 19.35 13.23
CA ASP A 98 -33.09 20.75 13.23
C ASP A 98 -31.69 20.95 12.63
N ALA A 99 -31.28 20.06 11.71
CA ALA A 99 -30.07 20.25 10.93
C ALA A 99 -30.18 21.55 10.10
N PRO A 100 -29.11 22.35 10.01
CA PRO A 100 -29.12 23.53 9.14
C PRO A 100 -29.27 23.11 7.68
N LEU A 101 -30.27 23.69 7.01
CA LEU A 101 -30.52 23.47 5.59
C LEU A 101 -29.36 24.04 4.77
N THR A 102 -28.72 23.21 3.94
CA THR A 102 -27.70 23.71 3.01
C THR A 102 -28.35 24.64 2.00
N GLY A 103 -27.76 25.81 1.78
CA GLY A 103 -28.34 26.88 0.95
C GLY A 103 -29.17 27.89 1.73
N ASP A 104 -29.40 27.69 3.04
CA ASP A 104 -29.98 28.72 3.89
C ASP A 104 -28.89 29.71 4.34
N ASN A 105 -28.67 30.74 3.52
CA ASN A 105 -27.61 31.73 3.75
C ASN A 105 -27.71 32.40 5.13
N ALA A 106 -28.92 32.68 5.62
CA ALA A 106 -29.08 33.35 6.90
C ALA A 106 -28.70 32.42 8.06
N ALA A 107 -29.18 31.17 8.03
CA ALA A 107 -28.88 30.18 9.05
C ALA A 107 -27.39 29.82 9.11
N TRP A 108 -26.73 29.75 7.96
CA TRP A 108 -25.29 29.48 7.89
C TRP A 108 -24.46 30.70 8.27
N ALA A 109 -24.87 31.92 7.90
CA ALA A 109 -24.14 33.14 8.28
C ALA A 109 -24.09 33.33 9.79
N THR A 110 -25.22 33.11 10.49
CA THR A 110 -25.24 33.14 11.97
C THR A 110 -24.27 32.10 12.55
N ARG A 111 -24.33 30.85 12.07
CA ARG A 111 -23.46 29.77 12.57
C ARG A 111 -21.98 30.06 12.33
N PHE A 112 -21.64 30.55 11.14
CA PHE A 112 -20.29 30.94 10.78
C PHE A 112 -19.79 32.09 11.65
N SER A 113 -20.63 33.11 11.91
CA SER A 113 -20.27 34.22 12.79
C SER A 113 -20.04 33.80 14.26
N GLU A 114 -20.78 32.81 14.75
CA GLU A 114 -20.69 32.34 16.13
C GLU A 114 -19.51 31.40 16.37
N ARG A 115 -19.14 30.60 15.36
CA ARG A 115 -18.18 29.49 15.52
C ARG A 115 -16.89 29.67 14.74
N GLY A 116 -16.90 30.51 13.70
CA GLY A 116 -15.84 30.53 12.69
C GLY A 116 -15.74 29.21 11.93
N LEU A 117 -14.79 29.16 11.01
CA LEU A 117 -14.53 27.98 10.17
C LEU A 117 -14.09 26.76 11.00
N ASP A 118 -13.04 26.93 11.82
CA ASP A 118 -12.48 25.85 12.65
C ASP A 118 -13.52 25.24 13.61
N GLY A 119 -14.42 26.07 14.14
CA GLY A 119 -15.48 25.62 15.04
C GLY A 119 -16.53 24.76 14.33
N LEU A 120 -16.84 25.07 13.07
CA LEU A 120 -17.74 24.28 12.24
C LEU A 120 -17.09 22.96 11.83
N HIS A 121 -15.83 23.00 11.37
CA HIS A 121 -15.03 21.80 11.08
C HIS A 121 -14.96 20.87 12.29
N THR A 122 -14.61 21.40 13.45
CA THR A 122 -14.52 20.62 14.70
C THR A 122 -15.87 20.01 15.07
N SER A 123 -16.98 20.72 14.86
CA SER A 123 -18.32 20.22 15.13
C SER A 123 -18.70 19.07 14.20
N ALA A 124 -18.30 19.13 12.92
CA ALA A 124 -18.56 18.05 11.96
C ALA A 124 -17.69 16.82 12.23
N ILE A 125 -16.41 17.01 12.57
CA ILE A 125 -15.48 15.91 12.87
C ILE A 125 -15.87 15.19 14.16
N LYS A 126 -16.14 15.93 15.23
CA LYS A 126 -16.44 15.35 16.56
C LYS A 126 -17.91 15.02 16.77
N GLY A 127 -18.78 15.53 15.90
CA GLY A 127 -20.23 15.48 16.08
C GLY A 127 -20.70 16.55 17.06
N ARG A 128 -21.97 16.95 16.93
CA ARG A 128 -22.60 17.95 17.78
C ARG A 128 -24.10 17.73 17.90
N ASN A 129 -24.61 17.71 19.13
CA ASN A 129 -26.02 17.46 19.41
C ASN A 129 -26.46 16.12 18.79
N LEU A 130 -27.37 16.16 17.82
CA LEU A 130 -27.89 15.00 17.10
C LEU A 130 -27.11 14.71 15.81
N MET A 131 -26.10 15.52 15.46
CA MET A 131 -25.19 15.26 14.35
C MET A 131 -24.08 14.29 14.81
N PRO A 132 -23.98 13.08 14.22
CA PRO A 132 -22.94 12.12 14.57
C PRO A 132 -21.55 12.61 14.13
N ALA A 133 -20.51 12.11 14.79
CA ALA A 133 -19.13 12.36 14.39
C ALA A 133 -18.88 11.93 12.94
N LYS A 134 -18.20 12.79 12.16
CA LYS A 134 -17.90 12.59 10.74
C LYS A 134 -19.13 12.26 9.88
N GLY A 135 -20.30 12.82 10.23
CA GLY A 135 -21.54 12.53 9.52
C GLY A 135 -22.01 11.06 9.64
N GLY A 136 -21.44 10.29 10.56
CA GLY A 136 -21.80 8.89 10.81
C GLY A 136 -20.90 7.86 10.13
N ASP A 137 -19.93 8.27 9.30
CA ASP A 137 -18.95 7.36 8.71
C ASP A 137 -17.55 7.59 9.32
N PRO A 138 -17.08 6.69 10.21
CA PRO A 138 -15.77 6.83 10.84
C PRO A 138 -14.61 6.61 9.85
N ARG A 139 -14.87 6.14 8.63
CA ARG A 139 -13.84 5.91 7.60
C ARG A 139 -13.44 7.18 6.86
N LEU A 140 -14.23 8.25 6.96
CA LEU A 140 -13.85 9.53 6.36
C LEU A 140 -12.61 10.09 7.04
N THR A 141 -11.70 10.64 6.26
CA THR A 141 -10.58 11.42 6.82
C THR A 141 -11.13 12.76 7.36
N ASP A 142 -10.39 13.39 8.28
CA ASP A 142 -10.80 14.70 8.80
C ASP A 142 -10.83 15.75 7.67
N GLU A 143 -9.90 15.63 6.72
CA GLU A 143 -9.84 16.47 5.51
C GLU A 143 -11.07 16.32 4.62
N GLU A 144 -11.53 15.08 4.34
CA GLU A 144 -12.77 14.85 3.58
C GLU A 144 -13.98 15.51 4.26
N VAL A 145 -14.04 15.48 5.59
CA VAL A 145 -15.11 16.14 6.35
C VAL A 145 -15.01 17.66 6.28
N MET A 146 -13.81 18.23 6.44
CA MET A 146 -13.58 19.68 6.35
C MET A 146 -13.96 20.22 4.97
N ASN A 147 -13.47 19.58 3.90
CA ASN A 147 -13.78 19.98 2.53
C ASN A 147 -15.29 19.89 2.24
N THR A 148 -15.98 18.92 2.83
CA THR A 148 -17.44 18.79 2.71
C THR A 148 -18.18 19.92 3.45
N VAL A 149 -17.69 20.35 4.61
CA VAL A 149 -18.23 21.52 5.33
C VAL A 149 -18.01 22.79 4.50
N ASP A 150 -16.84 22.94 3.89
CA ASP A 150 -16.52 24.09 3.04
C ASP A 150 -17.44 24.15 1.82
N PHE A 151 -17.68 23.01 1.18
CA PHE A 151 -18.67 22.89 0.11
C PHE A 151 -20.08 23.32 0.57
N MET A 152 -20.51 22.93 1.77
CA MET A 152 -21.82 23.32 2.32
C MET A 152 -21.89 24.82 2.63
N LEU A 153 -20.79 25.41 3.11
CA LEU A 153 -20.67 26.84 3.36
C LEU A 153 -20.75 27.63 2.06
N ALA A 154 -20.00 27.23 1.04
CA ALA A 154 -20.03 27.84 -0.28
C ALA A 154 -21.43 27.76 -0.91
N LYS A 155 -22.09 26.59 -0.85
CA LYS A 155 -23.48 26.42 -1.30
C LYS A 155 -24.49 27.27 -0.51
N SER A 156 -24.11 27.75 0.68
CA SER A 156 -24.89 28.65 1.54
C SER A 156 -24.40 30.11 1.48
N GLY A 157 -23.67 30.48 0.43
CA GLY A 157 -23.24 31.86 0.18
C GLY A 157 -22.12 32.36 1.10
N ILE A 158 -21.36 31.44 1.72
CA ILE A 158 -20.20 31.76 2.56
C ILE A 158 -18.96 31.26 1.84
N GLU A 159 -18.23 32.20 1.24
CA GLU A 159 -16.94 31.93 0.62
C GLU A 159 -15.89 31.66 1.71
N VAL A 160 -15.38 30.45 1.72
CA VAL A 160 -14.20 30.01 2.47
C VAL A 160 -13.15 29.64 1.43
N ALA A 161 -11.89 29.98 1.67
CA ALA A 161 -10.82 29.67 0.72
C ALA A 161 -10.83 28.15 0.46
N SER A 162 -11.38 27.76 -0.69
CA SER A 162 -11.55 26.37 -1.06
C SER A 162 -10.19 25.82 -1.41
N ASN A 163 -9.70 24.87 -0.61
CA ASN A 163 -8.71 23.93 -1.11
C ASN A 163 -9.48 22.92 -1.96
N ASP A 164 -9.86 23.32 -3.17
CA ASP A 164 -10.40 22.39 -4.14
C ASP A 164 -9.24 21.73 -4.88
N PRO A 165 -8.94 20.43 -4.66
CA PRO A 165 -7.96 19.72 -5.49
C PRO A 165 -8.42 19.57 -6.96
N ALA A 166 -9.63 20.02 -7.32
CA ALA A 166 -10.13 20.04 -8.69
C ALA A 166 -9.94 21.39 -9.43
N GLU A 167 -9.51 22.47 -8.76
CA GLU A 167 -9.33 23.77 -9.43
C GLU A 167 -8.04 23.87 -10.28
N ASP A 168 -7.10 22.92 -10.15
CA ASP A 168 -5.88 22.89 -10.98
C ASP A 168 -6.10 22.36 -12.42
N ILE A 169 -7.34 22.08 -12.86
CA ILE A 169 -7.62 21.58 -14.23
C ILE A 169 -8.65 22.42 -15.01
N VAL A 170 -9.14 23.55 -14.48
CA VAL A 170 -10.10 24.42 -15.21
C VAL A 170 -9.76 25.90 -15.10
N ALA A 171 -8.49 26.26 -15.28
CA ALA A 171 -8.03 27.65 -15.38
C ALA A 171 -7.53 28.03 -16.79
N GLU A 172 -7.98 27.32 -17.83
CA GLU A 172 -7.83 27.73 -19.24
C GLU A 172 -9.11 27.42 -20.02
N GLU A 173 -10.23 28.05 -19.67
CA GLU A 173 -11.28 28.46 -20.61
C GLU A 173 -12.45 29.05 -19.83
N SER A 174 -12.57 30.37 -19.87
CA SER A 174 -13.84 31.10 -19.99
C SER A 174 -13.62 32.54 -19.56
N ALA A 175 -12.80 33.25 -20.33
CA ALA A 175 -12.98 34.68 -20.48
C ALA A 175 -13.61 34.93 -21.85
N THR A 176 -14.77 35.60 -21.79
CA THR A 176 -15.43 36.36 -22.86
C THR A 176 -16.46 35.63 -23.73
N GLU A 177 -17.73 35.82 -23.36
CA GLU A 177 -18.88 35.75 -24.26
C GLU A 177 -19.15 37.18 -24.79
N ALA A 178 -19.15 37.39 -26.12
CA ALA A 178 -20.26 38.00 -26.87
C ALA A 178 -19.87 38.62 -28.24
N GLU A 179 -20.65 38.21 -29.24
CA GLU A 179 -21.15 39.00 -30.40
C GLU A 179 -20.49 38.87 -31.80
N VAL A 180 -21.05 37.92 -32.57
CA VAL A 180 -21.52 37.94 -33.98
C VAL A 180 -20.79 38.81 -35.03
N GLY A 181 -20.22 38.12 -36.02
CA GLY A 181 -19.89 38.66 -37.34
C GLY A 181 -19.14 37.68 -38.24
N GLU A 182 -19.86 36.86 -39.00
CA GLU A 182 -19.37 36.05 -40.15
C GLU A 182 -19.52 36.90 -41.44
N PRO A 183 -18.85 36.66 -42.60
CA PRO A 183 -17.68 35.83 -42.95
C PRO A 183 -16.56 36.63 -43.69
N GLU A 184 -15.36 36.08 -43.83
CA GLU A 184 -14.71 35.83 -45.15
C GLU A 184 -13.27 35.28 -45.02
N VAL A 185 -13.13 34.08 -45.58
CA VAL A 185 -11.93 33.42 -46.15
C VAL A 185 -10.77 34.33 -46.59
N LYS A 186 -9.54 33.98 -46.14
CA LYS A 186 -8.43 33.66 -47.05
C LYS A 186 -7.26 32.98 -46.36
N ALA A 187 -6.93 31.80 -46.87
CA ALA A 187 -5.66 31.12 -46.67
C ALA A 187 -4.49 31.92 -47.23
N VAL A 188 -3.36 31.91 -46.53
CA VAL A 188 -2.01 32.00 -47.12
C VAL A 188 -1.10 31.06 -46.33
N GLU A 189 -0.59 30.06 -47.03
CA GLU A 189 0.49 29.16 -46.65
C GLU A 189 1.84 29.88 -46.69
N THR A 190 2.89 29.15 -46.28
CA THR A 190 4.34 29.41 -46.43
C THR A 190 4.92 30.26 -45.29
N GLU A 191 6.06 29.95 -44.67
CA GLU A 191 7.26 29.24 -45.11
C GLU A 191 7.90 28.46 -43.94
N ASP A 192 8.36 27.26 -44.24
CA ASP A 192 9.42 26.56 -43.50
C ASP A 192 10.71 27.40 -43.47
N ALA A 193 11.61 27.01 -42.56
CA ALA A 193 13.05 27.26 -42.60
C ALA A 193 13.59 28.49 -41.87
N GLU A 194 13.51 28.48 -40.54
CA GLU A 194 14.67 28.89 -39.73
C GLU A 194 14.53 28.29 -38.34
N LEU A 195 15.32 27.23 -38.03
CA LEU A 195 15.78 26.83 -36.68
C LEU A 195 16.22 25.34 -36.61
N VAL A 196 16.05 24.57 -37.69
CA VAL A 196 16.69 23.25 -37.83
C VAL A 196 18.13 23.40 -38.33
N GLU A 197 18.98 24.11 -37.59
CA GLU A 197 20.44 24.04 -37.82
C GLU A 197 21.30 24.46 -36.61
N LYS A 198 20.82 24.23 -35.37
CA LYS A 198 21.65 24.53 -34.19
C LYS A 198 21.65 23.54 -33.03
N GLU A 199 20.92 22.43 -33.10
CA GLU A 199 20.99 21.39 -32.06
C GLU A 199 21.65 20.08 -32.51
N ALA A 200 22.21 20.04 -33.73
CA ALA A 200 22.89 18.84 -34.26
C ALA A 200 24.40 18.76 -33.93
N ILE A 201 24.94 19.57 -33.02
CA ILE A 201 26.39 19.57 -32.72
C ILE A 201 26.73 19.33 -31.24
N GLU A 202 25.76 19.26 -30.32
CA GLU A 202 26.08 19.08 -28.88
C GLU A 202 25.75 17.70 -28.29
N GLN A 203 25.31 16.75 -29.11
CA GLN A 203 25.09 15.36 -28.68
C GLN A 203 26.29 14.43 -28.89
N GLU A 204 27.40 14.89 -29.46
CA GLU A 204 28.62 14.08 -29.63
C GLU A 204 29.71 14.35 -28.55
N ALA A 205 29.46 15.22 -27.58
CA ALA A 205 30.47 15.61 -26.57
C ALA A 205 30.27 15.03 -25.16
N VAL A 206 29.16 14.35 -24.88
CA VAL A 206 28.88 13.81 -23.53
C VAL A 206 29.20 12.31 -23.41
N GLU A 207 29.35 11.58 -24.51
CA GLU A 207 29.68 10.14 -24.50
C GLU A 207 31.19 9.84 -24.42
N ALA A 208 32.05 10.87 -24.40
CA ALA A 208 33.51 10.72 -24.23
C ALA A 208 34.01 10.95 -22.78
N ALA A 209 33.13 11.26 -21.82
CA ALA A 209 33.55 11.66 -20.46
C ALA A 209 33.34 10.60 -19.36
N GLU A 210 32.75 9.43 -19.65
CA GLU A 210 32.50 8.38 -18.63
C GLU A 210 33.32 7.09 -18.82
N ALA A 211 34.32 7.09 -19.70
CA ALA A 211 35.22 5.96 -19.93
C ALA A 211 36.56 6.04 -19.15
N GLU A 212 36.80 7.07 -18.33
CA GLU A 212 38.07 7.25 -17.59
C GLU A 212 37.90 7.26 -16.06
N LYS A 213 36.97 6.45 -15.53
CA LYS A 213 36.84 6.21 -14.07
C LYS A 213 36.75 4.74 -13.70
N LYS A 214 37.43 3.91 -14.49
CA LYS A 214 37.67 2.50 -14.19
C LYS A 214 39.13 2.15 -14.45
N GLU A 215 40.00 2.73 -13.64
CA GLU A 215 41.29 2.14 -13.25
C GLU A 215 41.35 2.10 -11.72
#